data_AF-B8YG89-F1
#
_entry.id   AF-B8YG89-F1
#
_cell.length_a   1.000
_cell.length_b   1.000
_cell.length_c   1.000
_cell.angle_alpha   90.00
_cell.angle_beta   90.00
_cell.angle_gamma   90.00
#
_symmetry.space_group_name_H-M   'P 1'
#
loop_
_entity.id
_entity.type
_entity.pdbx_description
1 polymer ?
#
loop_
_entity_poly.entity_id
_entity_poly.type
_entity_poly.pdbx_seq_one_letter_code
_entity_poly.pdbx_strand_id
1 'polypeptide(L)'
;IGAELVKEVAKKTDDVAGDGTTTATVLAQALVREGLRNVAAGANPMALKRGIEKAVEAVSGQLLGMAKEVETKEQIAATASISAADTQIGEIIAEAMDKVGKEGVTTVEESNTFGLELELTEDMRFDR
;
A
#
# COMPACT_ATOMS: atom_id res chain seq x y z
N ILE A 1 -1.70 17.58 -18.21
CA ILE A 1 -1.92 16.22 -18.78
C ILE A 1 -0.95 15.21 -18.17
N GLY A 2 0.38 15.32 -18.36
CA GLY A 2 1.34 14.34 -17.80
C GLY A 2 1.27 14.18 -16.27
N ALA A 3 1.16 15.28 -15.52
CA ALA A 3 0.99 15.24 -14.07
C ALA A 3 -0.34 14.58 -13.63
N GLU A 4 -1.41 14.74 -14.40
CA GLU A 4 -2.71 14.13 -14.10
C GLU A 4 -2.67 12.60 -14.29
N LEU A 5 -1.93 12.11 -15.29
CA LEU A 5 -1.72 10.67 -15.48
C LEU A 5 -0.94 10.05 -14.30
N VAL A 6 0.05 10.75 -13.75
CA VAL A 6 0.79 10.26 -12.58
C VAL A 6 -0.07 10.31 -11.32
N LYS A 7 -0.92 11.34 -11.17
CA LYS A 7 -1.92 11.37 -10.08
C LYS A 7 -2.88 10.18 -10.16
N GLU A 8 -3.29 9.78 -11.36
CA GLU A 8 -4.14 8.61 -11.56
C GLU A 8 -3.46 7.32 -11.09
N VAL A 9 -2.15 7.16 -11.33
CA VAL A 9 -1.37 6.03 -10.82
C VAL A 9 -1.34 6.01 -9.29
N ALA A 10 -1.10 7.16 -8.66
CA ALA A 10 -1.11 7.28 -7.20
C ALA A 10 -2.50 6.97 -6.62
N LYS A 11 -3.54 7.61 -7.17
CA LYS A 11 -4.94 7.41 -6.72
C LYS A 11 -5.36 5.95 -6.86
N LYS A 12 -5.03 5.29 -7.97
CA LYS A 12 -5.42 3.89 -8.16
C LYS A 12 -4.69 2.94 -7.21
N THR A 13 -3.47 3.29 -6.80
CA THR A 13 -2.73 2.55 -5.77
C THR A 13 -3.40 2.71 -4.41
N ASP A 14 -3.78 3.93 -4.06
CA ASP A 14 -4.51 4.25 -2.83
C ASP A 14 -5.84 3.48 -2.74
N ASP A 15 -6.65 3.51 -3.81
CA ASP A 15 -7.95 2.83 -3.87
C ASP A 15 -7.86 1.30 -3.64
N VAL A 16 -6.73 0.67 -3.98
CA VAL A 16 -6.56 -0.79 -3.93
C VAL A 16 -5.79 -1.25 -2.70
N ALA A 17 -4.76 -0.50 -2.29
CA ALA A 17 -3.83 -0.90 -1.23
C ALA A 17 -3.90 -0.01 0.02
N GLY A 18 -4.38 1.23 -0.08
CA GLY A 18 -4.43 2.20 1.03
C GLY A 18 -3.08 2.79 1.45
N ASP A 19 -1.98 2.35 0.84
CA ASP A 19 -0.61 2.86 1.06
C ASP A 19 0.23 2.67 -0.22
N GLY A 20 1.41 3.29 -0.30
CA GLY A 20 2.37 3.10 -1.39
C GLY A 20 2.25 4.09 -2.54
N THR A 21 1.43 5.14 -2.40
CA THR A 21 1.23 6.17 -3.43
C THR A 21 2.52 6.86 -3.85
N THR A 22 3.43 7.12 -2.90
CA THR A 22 4.76 7.68 -3.16
C THR A 22 5.62 6.73 -4.00
N THR A 23 5.66 5.44 -3.62
CA THR A 23 6.39 4.41 -4.36
C THR A 23 5.88 4.29 -5.80
N ALA A 24 4.56 4.24 -5.98
CA ALA A 24 3.93 4.18 -7.30
C ALA A 24 4.29 5.40 -8.16
N THR A 25 4.29 6.59 -7.57
CA THR A 25 4.66 7.85 -8.23
C THR A 25 6.11 7.84 -8.73
N VAL A 26 7.05 7.43 -7.88
CA VAL A 26 8.48 7.39 -8.23
C VAL A 26 8.76 6.33 -9.31
N LEU A 27 8.13 5.15 -9.21
CA LEU A 27 8.25 4.10 -10.23
C LEU A 27 7.69 4.56 -11.59
N ALA A 28 6.51 5.20 -11.58
CA ALA A 28 5.92 5.77 -12.80
C ALA A 28 6.85 6.81 -13.44
N GLN A 29 7.42 7.71 -12.64
CA GLN A 29 8.39 8.69 -13.12
C GLN A 29 9.62 8.01 -13.76
N ALA A 30 10.19 7.00 -13.09
CA ALA A 30 11.36 6.27 -13.57
C ALA A 30 11.09 5.55 -14.91
N LEU A 31 9.97 4.84 -15.00
CA LEU A 31 9.55 4.12 -16.21
C LEU A 31 9.29 5.08 -17.38
N VAL A 32 8.63 6.21 -17.14
CA VAL A 32 8.40 7.22 -18.17
C VAL A 32 9.73 7.82 -18.65
N ARG A 33 10.61 8.21 -17.73
CA ARG A 33 11.91 8.80 -18.07
C ARG A 33 12.76 7.85 -18.91
N GLU A 34 12.91 6.61 -18.47
CA GLU A 34 13.75 5.64 -19.17
C GLU A 34 13.09 5.15 -20.46
N GLY A 35 11.76 4.98 -20.47
CA GLY A 35 11.00 4.67 -21.67
C GLY A 35 11.16 5.73 -22.76
N LEU A 36 10.99 7.02 -22.42
CA LEU A 36 11.18 8.13 -23.35
C LEU A 36 12.61 8.21 -23.89
N ARG A 37 13.61 7.95 -23.04
CA ARG A 37 15.02 7.89 -23.47
C ARG A 37 15.26 6.82 -24.53
N ASN A 38 14.72 5.62 -24.33
CA ASN A 38 14.88 4.51 -25.28
C ASN A 38 14.10 4.75 -26.58
N VAL A 39 12.91 5.34 -26.50
CA VAL A 39 12.15 5.75 -27.69
C VAL A 39 12.89 6.82 -28.49
N ALA A 40 13.48 7.81 -27.84
CA ALA A 40 14.31 8.82 -28.50
C ALA A 40 15.56 8.23 -29.17
N ALA A 41 16.07 7.11 -28.66
CA ALA A 41 17.16 6.33 -29.28
C ALA A 41 16.70 5.43 -30.44
N GLY A 42 15.42 5.46 -30.82
CA GLY A 42 14.87 4.72 -31.96
C GLY A 42 14.23 3.36 -31.60
N ALA A 43 14.10 3.02 -30.31
CA ALA A 43 13.42 1.80 -29.91
C ALA A 43 11.92 1.86 -30.23
N ASN A 44 11.33 0.73 -30.61
CA ASN A 44 9.89 0.62 -30.87
C ASN A 44 9.09 0.71 -29.55
N PRO A 45 8.22 1.72 -29.35
CA PRO A 45 7.44 1.88 -28.12
C PRO A 45 6.56 0.67 -27.78
N MET A 46 6.01 -0.01 -28.79
CA MET A 46 5.17 -1.19 -28.59
C MET A 46 5.99 -2.41 -28.15
N ALA A 47 7.24 -2.52 -28.60
CA ALA A 47 8.14 -3.55 -28.12
C ALA A 47 8.56 -3.29 -26.66
N LEU A 48 8.86 -2.04 -26.31
CA LEU A 48 9.16 -1.63 -24.94
C LEU A 48 7.98 -1.93 -24.00
N LYS A 49 6.75 -1.56 -24.37
CA LYS A 49 5.54 -1.87 -23.59
C LYS A 49 5.42 -3.37 -23.30
N ARG A 50 5.53 -4.22 -24.33
CA ARG A 50 5.49 -5.68 -24.14
C ARG A 50 6.60 -6.21 -23.25
N GLY A 51 7.79 -5.62 -23.32
CA GLY A 51 8.91 -5.95 -22.45
C GLY A 51 8.62 -5.59 -20.99
N ILE A 52 8.08 -4.38 -20.75
CA ILE A 52 7.68 -3.92 -19.41
C ILE A 52 6.60 -4.82 -18.84
N GLU A 53 5.58 -5.19 -19.61
CA GLU A 53 4.50 -6.09 -19.17
C GLU A 53 5.04 -7.45 -18.71
N LYS A 54 5.93 -8.06 -19.49
CA LYS A 54 6.59 -9.32 -19.11
C LYS A 54 7.47 -9.18 -17.88
N ALA A 55 8.18 -8.06 -17.75
CA ALA A 55 9.01 -7.79 -16.58
C ALA A 55 8.15 -7.63 -15.32
N VAL A 56 7.02 -6.92 -15.41
CA VAL A 56 6.06 -6.78 -14.31
C VAL A 56 5.51 -8.14 -13.90
N GLU A 57 5.11 -8.99 -14.84
CA GLU A 57 4.62 -10.35 -14.53
C GLU A 57 5.68 -11.18 -13.79
N ALA A 58 6.92 -11.20 -14.28
CA ALA A 58 8.02 -11.94 -13.66
C ALA A 58 8.35 -11.41 -12.26
N VAL A 59 8.41 -10.09 -12.08
CA VAL A 59 8.69 -9.45 -10.79
C VAL A 59 7.57 -9.72 -9.80
N SER A 60 6.31 -9.55 -10.20
CA SER A 60 5.15 -9.84 -9.34
C SER A 60 5.13 -11.30 -8.89
N GLY A 61 5.44 -12.25 -9.79
CA GLY A 61 5.55 -13.66 -9.43
C GLY A 61 6.64 -13.92 -8.39
N GLN A 62 7.80 -13.27 -8.52
CA GLN A 62 8.88 -13.38 -7.53
C GLN A 62 8.50 -12.74 -6.19
N LEU A 63 7.89 -11.56 -6.19
CA LEU A 63 7.45 -10.87 -4.98
C LEU A 63 6.43 -11.71 -4.20
N LEU A 64 5.47 -12.32 -4.89
CA LEU A 64 4.52 -13.25 -4.27
C LEU A 64 5.21 -14.50 -3.71
N GLY A 65 6.20 -15.05 -4.42
CA GLY A 65 7.00 -16.18 -3.91
C GLY A 65 7.87 -15.83 -2.70
N MET A 66 8.20 -14.56 -2.50
CA MET A 66 8.95 -14.05 -1.34
C MET A 66 8.05 -13.56 -0.20
N ALA A 67 6.73 -13.48 -0.44
CA ALA A 67 5.79 -12.97 0.55
C ALA A 67 5.79 -13.86 1.80
N LYS A 68 5.69 -13.22 2.96
CA LYS A 68 5.61 -13.89 4.26
C LYS A 68 4.26 -13.59 4.87
N GLU A 69 3.57 -14.63 5.32
CA GLU A 69 2.33 -14.44 6.07
C GLU A 69 2.61 -13.74 7.40
N VAL A 70 1.70 -12.84 7.78
CA VAL A 70 1.72 -12.12 9.05
C VAL A 70 0.84 -12.89 10.02
N GLU A 71 1.47 -13.55 10.98
CA GLU A 71 0.80 -14.47 11.92
C GLU A 71 0.83 -13.97 13.37
N THR A 72 1.79 -13.11 13.69
CA THR A 72 2.06 -12.67 15.06
C THR A 72 1.73 -11.20 15.27
N LYS A 73 1.36 -10.85 16.50
CA LYS A 73 1.08 -9.47 16.91
C LYS A 73 2.29 -8.57 16.69
N GLU A 74 3.49 -9.08 16.91
CA GLU A 74 4.75 -8.37 16.69
C GLU A 74 4.97 -8.03 15.21
N GLN A 75 4.62 -8.94 14.30
CA GLN A 75 4.70 -8.67 12.86
C GLN A 75 3.65 -7.65 12.41
N ILE A 76 2.44 -7.68 12.99
CA ILE A 76 1.41 -6.67 12.74
C ILE A 76 1.90 -5.30 13.21
N ALA A 77 2.40 -5.23 14.45
CA ALA A 77 2.93 -3.99 15.02
C ALA A 77 4.05 -3.42 14.17
N ALA A 78 5.04 -4.23 13.80
CA ALA A 78 6.14 -3.79 12.93
C ALA A 78 5.64 -3.26 11.57
N THR A 79 4.68 -3.94 10.95
CA THR A 79 4.13 -3.52 9.64
C THR A 79 3.37 -2.21 9.76
N ALA A 80 2.49 -2.09 10.76
CA ALA A 80 1.72 -0.89 11.02
C ALA A 80 2.62 0.30 11.40
N SER A 81 3.65 0.08 12.22
CA SER A 81 4.62 1.12 12.58
C SER A 81 5.41 1.64 11.39
N ILE A 82 5.80 0.77 10.46
CA ILE A 82 6.52 1.18 9.24
C ILE A 82 5.61 2.04 8.36
N SER A 83 4.36 1.61 8.17
CA SER A 83 3.40 2.34 7.35
C SER A 83 3.02 3.71 7.95
N ALA A 84 2.79 3.75 9.27
CA ALA A 84 2.47 4.98 9.99
C ALA A 84 3.69 5.88 10.28
N ALA A 85 4.92 5.36 10.05
CA ALA A 85 6.17 5.96 10.50
C ALA A 85 6.21 6.28 12.02
N ASP A 86 5.45 5.54 12.83
CA ASP A 86 5.28 5.75 14.27
C ASP A 86 5.10 4.41 15.01
N THR A 87 5.97 4.15 15.99
CA THR A 87 5.93 2.91 16.77
C THR A 87 4.71 2.82 17.68
N GLN A 88 4.29 3.93 18.29
CA GLN A 88 3.14 3.95 19.20
C GLN A 88 1.84 3.67 18.45
N ILE A 89 1.68 4.24 17.25
CA ILE A 89 0.51 3.96 16.40
C ILE A 89 0.47 2.47 16.02
N GLY A 90 1.60 1.90 15.60
CA GLY A 90 1.64 0.49 15.22
C GLY A 90 1.36 -0.48 16.37
N GLU A 91 1.82 -0.16 17.59
CA GLU A 91 1.51 -0.93 18.80
C GLU A 91 0.00 -0.92 19.11
N ILE A 92 -0.63 0.25 19.03
CA ILE A 92 -2.07 0.40 19.27
C ILE A 92 -2.89 -0.34 18.22
N ILE A 93 -2.51 -0.25 16.94
CA ILE A 93 -3.16 -1.00 15.85
C ILE A 93 -3.04 -2.51 16.09
N ALA A 94 -1.85 -2.99 16.48
CA ALA A 94 -1.66 -4.40 16.77
C ALA A 94 -2.48 -4.87 17.98
N GLU A 95 -2.61 -4.05 19.02
CA GLU A 95 -3.49 -4.34 20.15
C GLU A 95 -4.97 -4.35 19.76
N ALA A 96 -5.39 -3.41 18.92
CA ALA A 96 -6.75 -3.37 18.38
C ALA A 96 -7.07 -4.65 17.60
N MET A 97 -6.22 -5.02 16.63
CA MET A 97 -6.39 -6.20 15.78
C MET A 97 -6.40 -7.52 16.58
N ASP A 98 -5.58 -7.60 17.63
CA ASP A 98 -5.52 -8.75 18.54
C ASP A 98 -6.83 -8.91 19.34
N LYS A 99 -7.44 -7.80 19.78
CA LYS A 99 -8.72 -7.81 20.49
C LYS A 99 -9.93 -8.06 19.60
N VAL A 100 -9.96 -7.50 18.38
CA VAL A 100 -11.11 -7.65 17.47
C VAL A 100 -11.04 -8.92 16.61
N GLY A 101 -9.87 -9.55 16.52
CA GLY A 101 -9.63 -10.72 15.66
C GLY A 101 -9.54 -10.38 14.18
N LYS A 102 -9.22 -11.38 13.34
CA LYS A 102 -8.95 -11.18 11.90
C LYS A 102 -10.12 -10.63 11.09
N GLU A 103 -11.35 -10.87 11.54
CA GLU A 103 -12.59 -10.40 10.87
C GLU A 103 -13.17 -9.14 11.53
N GLY A 104 -12.49 -8.63 12.56
CA GLY A 104 -12.90 -7.42 13.27
C GLY A 104 -12.77 -6.17 12.43
N VAL A 105 -13.58 -5.16 12.76
CA VAL A 105 -13.59 -3.86 12.08
C VAL A 105 -13.05 -2.84 13.05
N THR A 106 -12.06 -2.08 12.62
CA THR A 106 -11.49 -0.96 13.40
C THR A 106 -11.93 0.34 12.76
N THR A 107 -12.46 1.25 13.57
CA THR A 107 -12.82 2.61 13.18
C THR A 107 -11.85 3.58 13.84
N VAL A 108 -11.43 4.61 13.12
CA VAL A 108 -10.62 5.70 13.66
C VAL A 108 -11.51 6.91 13.83
N GLU A 109 -11.53 7.47 15.04
CA GLU A 109 -12.30 8.67 15.38
C GLU A 109 -11.39 9.77 15.92
N GLU A 110 -11.76 11.02 15.68
CA GLU A 110 -11.04 12.18 16.22
C GLU A 110 -11.49 12.43 17.67
N SER A 111 -10.54 12.38 18.61
CA SER A 111 -10.80 12.69 20.02
C SER A 111 -10.54 14.16 20.34
N ASN A 112 -11.31 14.70 21.28
CA ASN A 112 -11.09 16.03 21.87
C ASN A 112 -10.05 16.02 23.01
N THR A 113 -9.57 14.84 23.42
CA THR A 113 -8.53 14.67 24.45
C THR A 113 -7.16 14.46 23.82
N PHE A 114 -6.10 14.81 24.57
CA PHE A 114 -4.74 14.51 24.13
C PHE A 114 -4.43 13.02 24.32
N GLY A 115 -3.84 12.42 23.30
CA GLY A 115 -3.39 11.03 23.32
C GLY A 115 -4.12 10.16 22.31
N LEU A 116 -3.71 8.90 22.26
CA LEU A 116 -4.37 7.86 21.49
C LEU A 116 -5.03 6.91 22.49
N GLU A 117 -6.31 6.65 22.31
CA GLU A 117 -7.09 5.73 23.14
C GLU A 117 -7.67 4.62 22.27
N LEU A 118 -7.75 3.42 22.84
CA LEU A 118 -8.34 2.26 22.20
C LEU A 118 -9.61 1.88 22.98
N GLU A 119 -10.76 2.02 22.35
CA GLU A 119 -12.05 1.58 22.88
C GLU A 119 -12.51 0.32 22.13
N LEU A 120 -13.01 -0.67 22.88
CA LEU A 120 -13.59 -1.89 22.31
C LEU A 120 -15.10 -1.84 22.51
N THR A 121 -15.83 -1.75 21.41
CA THR A 121 -17.30 -1.79 21.42
C THR A 121 -17.77 -3.14 20.91
N GLU A 122 -18.57 -3.85 21.70
CA GLU A 122 -19.29 -5.05 21.26
C GLU A 122 -20.53 -4.62 20.48
N ASP A 123 -20.37 -4.27 19.20
CA ASP A 123 -21.48 -3.91 18.33
C ASP A 123 -21.70 -4.97 17.24
N MET A 124 -22.93 -5.49 17.15
CA MET A 124 -23.29 -6.49 16.14
C MET A 124 -23.49 -5.80 14.79
N ARG A 125 -22.49 -5.91 13.92
CA ARG A 125 -22.59 -5.43 12.53
C ARG A 125 -23.50 -6.39 11.73
N PHE A 126 -24.72 -5.94 11.42
CA PHE A 126 -25.54 -6.58 10.39
C PHE A 126 -25.12 -6.02 9.02
N ASP A 127 -24.69 -6.89 8.11
CA ASP A 127 -24.48 -6.53 6.71
C ASP A 127 -25.75 -5.90 6.13
N ARG A 128 -25.60 -4.73 5.50
CA ARG A 128 -26.61 -4.12 4.64
C ARG A 128 -26.08 -4.00 3.23
#